data_AF-A0A646KSU5-F1
#
_entry.id   AF-A0A646KSU5-F1
#
_cell.length_a   1.000
_cell.length_b   1.000
_cell.length_c   1.000
_cell.angle_alpha   90.00
_cell.angle_beta   90.00
_cell.angle_gamma   90.00
#
_symmetry.space_group_name_H-M   'P 1'
#
loop_
_entity.id
_entity.type
_entity.pdbx_description
1 polymer ?
#
loop_
_entity_poly.entity_id
_entity_poly.type
_entity_poly.pdbx_seq_one_letter_code
_entity_poly.pdbx_strand_id
1 'polypeptide(L)'
;MAKVSRKVLLPALLSLAAFALPSPATAATVATADAAPSGAVATADAVPSGAAAPLVGNQCLATSYPSFYAASVKSCNGSSSEQRWTVSGELIRMAAHPGMCLSTNYPSFYAVSVDGCNASSAKQRWTFDGELIRMAAHPGMCLSTGYPSFLAASVSGCNASSSQQRWTGLGELISLTAY
;
A
#
# COMPACT_ATOMS: atom_id res chain seq x y z
N MET A 1 27.42 46.86 -28.69
CA MET A 1 27.66 46.59 -30.13
C MET A 1 27.70 45.07 -30.32
N ALA A 2 26.84 44.55 -31.22
CA ALA A 2 26.94 43.29 -32.02
C ALA A 2 27.31 41.95 -31.32
N LYS A 3 26.76 40.77 -31.64
CA LYS A 3 25.88 40.30 -32.71
C LYS A 3 25.28 38.93 -32.30
N VAL A 4 24.04 38.73 -32.73
CA VAL A 4 23.23 37.51 -32.78
C VAL A 4 23.94 36.34 -33.49
N SER A 5 23.65 35.08 -33.14
CA SER A 5 23.30 34.03 -34.11
C SER A 5 22.73 32.74 -33.48
N ARG A 6 21.49 32.44 -33.89
CA ARG A 6 20.74 31.18 -33.79
C ARG A 6 21.52 29.99 -34.37
N LYS A 7 21.28 28.80 -33.83
CA LYS A 7 21.15 27.58 -34.63
C LYS A 7 20.16 26.60 -33.98
N VAL A 8 18.98 26.57 -34.58
CA VAL A 8 17.95 25.54 -34.41
C VAL A 8 18.39 24.33 -35.22
N LEU A 9 18.31 23.14 -34.64
CA LEU A 9 18.29 21.89 -35.40
C LEU A 9 17.32 20.92 -34.71
N LEU A 10 16.09 20.88 -35.23
CA LEU A 10 15.25 19.70 -35.15
C LEU A 10 15.69 18.72 -36.24
N PRO A 11 15.65 17.42 -35.96
CA PRO A 11 15.20 16.45 -36.94
C PRO A 11 13.88 15.83 -36.47
N ALA A 12 12.86 16.04 -37.30
CA ALA A 12 11.65 15.24 -37.30
C ALA A 12 12.00 13.80 -37.71
N LEU A 13 11.53 12.82 -36.94
CA LEU A 13 11.33 11.47 -37.43
C LEU A 13 9.94 11.00 -36.98
N LEU A 14 9.03 11.01 -37.94
CA LEU A 14 7.79 10.25 -37.91
C LEU A 14 8.13 8.76 -37.86
N SER A 15 7.53 8.04 -36.93
CA SER A 15 7.24 6.62 -37.11
C SER A 15 5.84 6.34 -36.58
N LEU A 16 4.89 6.28 -37.52
CA LEU A 16 3.59 5.65 -37.33
C LEU A 16 3.82 4.16 -37.10
N ALA A 17 3.49 3.66 -35.91
CA ALA A 17 3.30 2.24 -35.67
C ALA A 17 1.80 1.98 -35.49
N ALA A 18 1.32 1.01 -36.26
CA ALA A 18 -0.07 0.74 -36.56
C ALA A 18 -0.93 0.35 -35.35
N PHE A 19 -2.18 0.80 -35.40
CA PHE A 19 -3.30 0.29 -34.62
C PHE A 19 -3.51 -1.21 -34.90
N ALA A 20 -3.31 -2.05 -33.89
CA ALA A 20 -3.82 -3.42 -33.89
C ALA A 20 -5.25 -3.39 -33.32
N LEU A 21 -6.22 -3.73 -34.17
CA LEU A 21 -7.63 -3.93 -33.81
C LEU A 21 -7.79 -5.24 -33.01
N PRO A 22 -8.60 -5.29 -31.95
CA PRO A 22 -9.01 -6.54 -31.32
C PRO A 22 -10.12 -7.22 -32.15
N SER A 23 -9.92 -8.49 -32.46
CA SER A 23 -10.94 -9.39 -33.02
C SER A 23 -12.07 -9.66 -32.01
N PRO A 24 -13.35 -9.53 -32.38
CA PRO A 24 -14.46 -10.06 -31.59
C PRO A 24 -14.76 -11.50 -32.01
N ALA A 25 -14.44 -12.47 -31.15
CA ALA A 25 -14.94 -13.84 -31.29
C ALA A 25 -16.28 -13.97 -30.56
N THR A 26 -17.26 -14.36 -31.35
CA THR A 26 -18.68 -14.60 -31.07
C THR A 26 -18.98 -15.53 -29.91
N ALA A 27 -20.06 -15.19 -29.19
CA ALA A 27 -20.77 -16.00 -28.22
C ALA A 27 -21.32 -17.30 -28.83
N ALA A 28 -21.31 -18.37 -28.04
CA ALA A 28 -22.14 -19.55 -28.25
C ALA A 28 -22.91 -19.83 -26.95
N THR A 29 -24.18 -19.42 -26.95
CA THR A 29 -25.24 -19.88 -26.05
C THR A 29 -25.69 -21.28 -26.47
N VAL A 30 -25.69 -22.23 -25.55
CA VAL A 30 -26.60 -23.39 -25.61
C VAL A 30 -27.26 -23.52 -24.25
N ALA A 31 -28.58 -23.44 -24.26
CA ALA A 31 -29.47 -23.72 -23.15
C ALA A 31 -30.22 -25.02 -23.43
N THR A 32 -30.39 -25.85 -22.40
CA THR A 32 -31.55 -26.70 -22.05
C THR A 32 -31.13 -27.51 -20.80
N ALA A 33 -31.70 -27.25 -19.61
CA ALA A 33 -32.90 -27.89 -19.05
C ALA A 33 -32.67 -29.40 -18.81
N ASP A 34 -33.03 -30.06 -17.71
CA ASP A 34 -33.71 -29.83 -16.43
C ASP A 34 -33.56 -31.18 -15.70
N ALA A 35 -33.36 -31.23 -14.38
CA ALA A 35 -33.71 -32.38 -13.52
C ALA A 35 -33.17 -32.20 -12.09
N ALA A 36 -34.03 -31.75 -11.18
CA ALA A 36 -33.95 -32.12 -9.78
C ALA A 36 -34.39 -33.60 -9.62
N PRO A 37 -33.89 -34.32 -8.59
CA PRO A 37 -34.70 -34.37 -7.38
C PRO A 37 -33.91 -34.32 -6.06
N SER A 38 -34.64 -33.83 -5.07
CA SER A 38 -34.58 -34.02 -3.62
C SER A 38 -33.45 -34.83 -2.98
N GLY A 39 -32.86 -34.21 -1.95
CA GLY A 39 -32.62 -34.89 -0.68
C GLY A 39 -31.17 -35.29 -0.40
N ALA A 40 -30.34 -34.33 -0.01
CA ALA A 40 -29.20 -34.59 0.85
C ALA A 40 -28.90 -33.34 1.69
N VAL A 41 -29.15 -33.46 2.98
CA VAL A 41 -28.62 -32.57 4.02
C VAL A 41 -27.09 -32.69 4.02
N ALA A 42 -26.43 -31.80 3.27
CA ALA A 42 -24.99 -31.62 3.40
C ALA A 42 -24.75 -30.65 4.57
N THR A 43 -24.33 -31.28 5.66
CA THR A 43 -23.64 -30.74 6.81
C THR A 43 -22.79 -29.52 6.47
N ALA A 44 -22.83 -28.51 7.35
CA ALA A 44 -21.90 -27.40 7.38
C ALA A 44 -20.46 -27.92 7.23
N ASP A 45 -19.87 -27.73 6.05
CA ASP A 45 -18.45 -27.92 5.85
C ASP A 45 -17.73 -26.90 6.72
N ALA A 46 -17.15 -27.44 7.79
CA ALA A 46 -16.26 -26.76 8.68
C ALA A 46 -15.11 -26.17 7.85
N VAL A 47 -15.09 -24.84 7.72
CA VAL A 47 -13.87 -24.12 7.40
C VAL A 47 -12.87 -24.47 8.50
N PRO A 48 -11.67 -25.00 8.17
CA PRO A 48 -10.67 -25.28 9.19
C PRO A 48 -10.30 -23.98 9.91
N SER A 49 -10.62 -23.96 11.20
CA SER A 49 -10.09 -23.00 12.17
C SER A 49 -8.57 -23.14 12.23
N GLY A 50 -7.84 -22.03 12.15
CA GLY A 50 -6.38 -22.09 12.32
C GLY A 50 -5.58 -20.80 12.14
N ALA A 51 -6.15 -19.74 11.58
CA ALA A 51 -5.55 -18.41 11.66
C ALA A 51 -6.60 -17.47 12.23
N ALA A 52 -6.51 -17.20 13.54
CA ALA A 52 -7.24 -16.08 14.11
C ALA A 52 -6.87 -14.84 13.27
N ALA A 53 -7.88 -14.11 12.79
CA ALA A 53 -7.63 -12.84 12.12
C ALA A 53 -6.77 -11.97 13.07
N PRO A 54 -5.74 -11.27 12.55
CA PRO A 54 -4.91 -10.40 13.38
C PRO A 54 -5.78 -9.47 14.21
N LEU A 55 -5.60 -9.51 15.54
CA LEU A 55 -6.37 -8.66 16.43
C LEU A 55 -6.01 -7.20 16.17
N VAL A 56 -7.03 -6.36 16.04
CA VAL A 56 -6.88 -4.93 15.82
C VAL A 56 -6.34 -4.27 17.09
N GLY A 57 -5.18 -3.63 17.01
CA GLY A 57 -4.68 -2.79 18.09
C GLY A 57 -5.36 -1.42 18.14
N ASN A 58 -5.23 -0.75 19.28
CA ASN A 58 -5.78 0.58 19.52
C ASN A 58 -4.84 1.73 19.12
N GLN A 59 -3.74 1.42 18.43
CA GLN A 59 -2.72 2.37 17.98
C GLN A 59 -2.61 2.32 16.46
N CYS A 60 -2.77 3.46 15.80
CA CYS A 60 -2.86 3.60 14.36
C CYS A 60 -1.74 4.49 13.82
N LEU A 61 -1.22 4.12 12.65
CA LEU A 61 -0.33 4.96 11.86
C LEU A 61 -1.06 6.25 11.48
N ALA A 62 -0.42 7.38 11.71
CA ALA A 62 -0.98 8.71 11.56
C ALA A 62 0.06 9.66 10.98
N THR A 63 -0.39 10.72 10.32
CA THR A 63 0.47 11.86 9.97
C THR A 63 -0.33 13.16 10.10
N SER A 64 0.29 14.21 10.60
CA SER A 64 -0.31 15.55 10.72
C SER A 64 0.08 16.44 9.53
N TYR A 65 0.27 15.86 8.35
CA TYR A 65 0.47 16.62 7.11
C TYR A 65 -0.74 17.54 6.83
N PRO A 66 -0.54 18.79 6.41
CA PRO A 66 0.73 19.40 5.97
C PRO A 66 1.58 20.05 7.07
N SER A 67 1.11 20.08 8.32
CA SER A 67 1.84 20.69 9.45
C SER A 67 3.10 19.91 9.83
N PHE A 68 3.07 18.58 9.70
CA PHE A 68 4.22 17.73 9.99
C PHE A 68 4.26 16.50 9.09
N TYR A 69 5.38 16.28 8.42
CA TYR A 69 5.53 15.23 7.41
C TYR A 69 5.87 13.86 7.99
N ALA A 70 6.42 13.79 9.21
CA ALA A 70 6.78 12.50 9.79
C ALA A 70 5.52 11.67 10.10
N ALA A 71 5.61 10.37 9.84
CA ALA A 71 4.61 9.43 10.27
C ALA A 71 4.79 9.13 11.77
N SER A 72 3.68 8.93 12.44
CA SER A 72 3.60 8.71 13.88
C SER A 72 2.56 7.65 14.21
N VAL A 73 2.50 7.23 15.45
CA VAL A 73 1.49 6.33 15.99
C VAL A 73 0.66 7.10 17.00
N LYS A 74 -0.66 7.04 16.86
CA LYS A 74 -1.63 7.68 17.76
C LYS A 74 -2.73 6.68 18.08
N SER A 75 -3.50 6.93 19.14
CA SER A 75 -4.72 6.17 19.40
C SER A 75 -5.64 6.16 18.17
N CYS A 76 -6.15 5.00 17.81
CA CYS A 76 -7.00 4.83 16.64
C CYS A 76 -8.28 5.66 16.76
N ASN A 77 -8.59 6.42 15.73
CA ASN A 77 -9.80 7.20 15.55
C ASN A 77 -10.22 7.09 14.09
N GLY A 78 -11.20 6.23 13.79
CA GLY A 78 -11.68 6.00 12.42
C GLY A 78 -12.26 7.24 11.72
N SER A 79 -12.60 8.29 12.48
CA SER A 79 -13.04 9.57 11.94
C SER A 79 -11.89 10.52 11.60
N SER A 80 -10.66 10.19 12.01
CA SER A 80 -9.47 11.01 11.75
C SER A 80 -8.95 10.81 10.34
N SER A 81 -8.96 11.86 9.54
CA SER A 81 -8.36 11.88 8.20
C SER A 81 -6.84 11.68 8.23
N GLU A 82 -6.18 11.99 9.35
CA GLU A 82 -4.74 11.80 9.56
C GLU A 82 -4.32 10.31 9.62
N GLN A 83 -5.28 9.42 9.89
CA GLN A 83 -5.03 7.99 10.09
C GLN A 83 -5.53 7.13 8.93
N ARG A 84 -6.08 7.76 7.89
CA ARG A 84 -6.66 7.06 6.75
C ARG A 84 -5.62 6.92 5.64
N TRP A 85 -5.40 5.68 5.25
CA TRP A 85 -4.44 5.24 4.27
C TRP A 85 -5.13 4.38 3.22
N THR A 86 -4.75 4.58 1.96
CA THR A 86 -5.16 3.74 0.84
C THR A 86 -3.95 2.99 0.33
N VAL A 87 -4.01 1.66 0.31
CA VAL A 87 -2.96 0.83 -0.28
C VAL A 87 -3.28 0.63 -1.77
N SER A 88 -2.33 0.94 -2.64
CA SER A 88 -2.49 0.81 -4.09
C SER A 88 -1.22 0.23 -4.70
N GLY A 89 -1.23 -1.09 -4.93
CA GLY A 89 -0.01 -1.83 -5.25
C GLY A 89 1.00 -1.73 -4.09
N GLU A 90 2.22 -1.30 -4.39
CA GLU A 90 3.27 -1.11 -3.37
C GLU A 90 3.23 0.28 -2.71
N LEU A 91 2.28 1.15 -3.05
CA LEU A 91 2.19 2.49 -2.46
C LEU A 91 1.18 2.51 -1.32
N ILE A 92 1.56 3.09 -0.18
CA ILE A 92 0.66 3.43 0.92
C ILE A 92 0.42 4.94 0.85
N ARG A 93 -0.79 5.34 0.44
CA ARG A 93 -1.18 6.74 0.18
C ARG A 93 -2.01 7.29 1.32
N MET A 94 -1.93 8.58 1.59
CA MET A 94 -2.90 9.22 2.48
C MET A 94 -4.26 9.31 1.77
N ALA A 95 -5.33 8.84 2.41
CA ALA A 95 -6.67 8.90 1.82
C ALA A 95 -7.15 10.36 1.64
N ALA A 96 -6.86 11.22 2.62
CA ALA A 96 -7.21 12.64 2.57
C ALA A 96 -6.33 13.46 1.60
N HIS A 97 -5.14 12.95 1.25
CA HIS A 97 -4.21 13.59 0.33
C HIS A 97 -3.61 12.54 -0.63
N PRO A 98 -4.33 12.09 -1.67
CA PRO A 98 -3.92 10.95 -2.51
C PRO A 98 -2.60 11.12 -3.27
N GLY A 99 -2.09 12.35 -3.35
CA GLY A 99 -0.78 12.70 -3.89
C GLY A 99 0.38 12.53 -2.91
N MET A 100 0.11 12.20 -1.64
CA MET A 100 1.11 11.98 -0.59
C MET A 100 1.20 10.49 -0.24
N CYS A 101 2.42 9.96 -0.26
CA CYS A 101 2.74 8.55 -0.05
C CYS A 101 3.69 8.38 1.13
N LEU A 102 3.52 7.30 1.89
CA LEU A 102 4.45 6.87 2.92
C LEU A 102 5.83 6.62 2.28
N SER A 103 6.87 7.20 2.86
CA SER A 103 8.21 7.28 2.30
C SER A 103 9.26 7.15 3.39
N THR A 104 10.44 6.65 3.04
CA THR A 104 11.60 6.64 3.93
C THR A 104 12.87 6.98 3.15
N ASN A 105 13.80 7.67 3.81
CA ASN A 105 15.13 7.97 3.26
C ASN A 105 16.20 6.99 3.74
N TYR A 106 15.83 5.76 4.11
CA TYR A 106 16.79 4.70 4.42
C TYR A 106 17.73 4.43 3.22
N PRO A 107 19.05 4.22 3.46
CA PRO A 107 19.73 4.08 4.76
C PRO A 107 20.19 5.38 5.41
N SER A 108 19.97 6.56 4.79
CA SER A 108 20.40 7.85 5.36
C SER A 108 19.63 8.24 6.61
N PHE A 109 18.32 7.99 6.64
CA PHE A 109 17.46 8.25 7.80
C PHE A 109 16.45 7.12 7.98
N TYR A 110 16.29 6.67 9.22
CA TYR A 110 15.37 5.60 9.59
C TYR A 110 13.93 6.09 9.81
N ALA A 111 13.72 7.40 9.95
CA ALA A 111 12.38 7.95 10.13
C ALA A 111 11.53 7.72 8.88
N VAL A 112 10.24 7.46 9.10
CA VAL A 112 9.24 7.36 8.04
C VAL A 112 8.46 8.67 7.99
N SER A 113 8.21 9.15 6.79
CA SER A 113 7.47 10.39 6.54
C SER A 113 6.50 10.19 5.38
N VAL A 114 5.73 11.22 5.05
CA VAL A 114 5.02 11.30 3.77
C VAL A 114 5.77 12.21 2.80
N ASP A 115 5.70 11.89 1.51
CA ASP A 115 6.26 12.69 0.43
C ASP A 115 5.39 12.55 -0.84
N GLY A 116 5.60 13.38 -1.85
CA GLY A 116 4.88 13.31 -3.11
C GLY A 116 4.99 11.92 -3.76
N CYS A 117 3.85 11.33 -4.12
CA CYS A 117 3.80 9.98 -4.67
C CYS A 117 4.57 9.83 -5.99
N ASN A 118 5.47 8.85 -6.04
CA ASN A 118 6.24 8.46 -7.20
C ASN A 118 6.35 6.93 -7.25
N ALA A 119 5.59 6.29 -8.14
CA ALA A 119 5.54 4.82 -8.27
C ALA A 119 6.88 4.17 -8.68
N SER A 120 7.80 4.95 -9.25
CA SER A 120 9.15 4.50 -9.58
C SER A 120 10.13 4.66 -8.41
N SER A 121 9.73 5.34 -7.32
CA SER A 121 10.57 5.56 -6.16
C SER A 121 10.61 4.32 -5.26
N ALA A 122 11.78 3.68 -5.18
CA ALA A 122 12.07 2.60 -4.25
C ALA A 122 11.80 2.94 -2.77
N LYS A 123 11.86 4.23 -2.42
CA LYS A 123 11.65 4.75 -1.06
C LYS A 123 10.20 4.72 -0.58
N GLN A 124 9.26 4.56 -1.51
CA GLN A 124 7.82 4.62 -1.26
C GLN A 124 7.14 3.27 -1.48
N ARG A 125 7.91 2.24 -1.81
CA ARG A 125 7.40 0.90 -2.10
C ARG A 125 7.43 0.04 -0.85
N TRP A 126 6.24 -0.35 -0.43
CA TRP A 126 5.98 -1.15 0.75
C TRP A 126 5.18 -2.39 0.37
N THR A 127 5.48 -3.50 1.03
CA THR A 127 4.80 -4.79 0.81
C THR A 127 4.30 -5.30 2.15
N PHE A 128 3.01 -5.65 2.22
CA PHE A 128 2.47 -6.39 3.36
C PHE A 128 2.88 -7.86 3.24
N ASP A 129 3.54 -8.38 4.27
CA ASP A 129 3.96 -9.77 4.43
C ASP A 129 3.46 -10.29 5.78
N GLY A 130 2.24 -10.83 5.78
CA GLY A 130 1.49 -11.09 7.01
C GLY A 130 1.23 -9.79 7.76
N GLU A 131 1.74 -9.71 8.99
CA GLU A 131 1.65 -8.51 9.83
C GLU A 131 2.88 -7.60 9.69
N LEU A 132 3.86 -7.94 8.85
CA LEU A 132 5.00 -7.06 8.60
C LEU A 132 4.72 -6.17 7.38
N ILE A 133 5.08 -4.89 7.48
CA ILE A 133 5.12 -3.99 6.31
C ILE A 133 6.58 -3.81 5.94
N ARG A 134 7.02 -4.45 4.86
CA ARG A 134 8.42 -4.47 4.41
C ARG A 134 8.70 -3.39 3.37
N MET A 135 9.92 -2.89 3.33
CA MET A 135 10.39 -2.10 2.19
C MET A 135 10.64 -3.02 1.00
N ALA A 136 10.03 -2.75 -0.16
CA ALA A 136 10.21 -3.59 -1.35
C ALA A 136 11.67 -3.61 -1.83
N ALA A 137 12.34 -2.44 -1.79
CA ALA A 137 13.73 -2.30 -2.20
C ALA A 137 14.75 -2.85 -1.18
N HIS A 138 14.33 -3.05 0.07
CA HIS A 138 15.18 -3.59 1.14
C HIS A 138 14.35 -4.58 1.98
N PRO A 139 14.12 -5.83 1.50
CA PRO A 139 13.18 -6.77 2.14
C PRO A 139 13.50 -7.15 3.59
N GLY A 140 14.73 -6.90 4.05
CA GLY A 140 15.15 -7.07 5.45
C GLY A 140 14.77 -5.91 6.37
N MET A 141 14.19 -4.83 5.84
CA MET A 141 13.76 -3.64 6.59
C MET A 141 12.24 -3.57 6.65
N CYS A 142 11.71 -3.38 7.85
CA CYS A 142 10.29 -3.34 8.15
C CYS A 142 9.89 -2.01 8.78
N LEU A 143 8.65 -1.57 8.53
CA LEU A 143 8.01 -0.49 9.26
C LEU A 143 7.93 -0.88 10.74
N SER A 144 8.39 0.03 11.59
CA SER A 144 8.52 -0.14 13.02
C SER A 144 8.02 1.11 13.72
N THR A 145 7.71 0.99 15.00
CA THR A 145 7.44 2.14 15.85
C THR A 145 8.27 2.06 17.14
N GLY A 146 8.57 3.21 17.72
CA GLY A 146 9.10 3.31 19.07
C GLY A 146 8.03 3.31 20.18
N TYR A 147 6.75 3.15 19.83
CA TYR A 147 5.64 3.21 20.79
C TYR A 147 5.80 2.14 21.89
N PRO A 148 5.49 2.45 23.17
CA PRO A 148 4.97 3.72 23.68
C PRO A 148 6.03 4.80 23.97
N SER A 149 7.32 4.47 23.92
CA SER A 149 8.42 5.40 24.29
C SER A 149 8.56 6.58 23.33
N PHE A 150 8.33 6.34 22.03
CA PHE A 150 8.39 7.37 21.00
C PHE A 150 7.26 7.16 19.99
N LEU A 151 6.53 8.22 19.67
CA LEU A 151 5.39 8.11 18.74
C LEU A 151 5.82 8.01 17.27
N ALA A 152 7.06 8.32 16.93
CA ALA A 152 7.51 8.32 15.54
C ALA A 152 7.52 6.89 14.94
N ALA A 153 7.08 6.78 13.69
CA ALA A 153 7.31 5.59 12.89
C ALA A 153 8.70 5.63 12.25
N SER A 154 9.33 4.47 12.17
CA SER A 154 10.67 4.30 11.62
C SER A 154 10.75 3.01 10.81
N VAL A 155 11.89 2.76 10.17
CA VAL A 155 12.25 1.44 9.66
C VAL A 155 13.31 0.82 10.56
N SER A 156 13.24 -0.49 10.74
CA SER A 156 14.28 -1.27 11.43
C SER A 156 14.35 -2.66 10.83
N GLY A 157 15.36 -3.45 11.22
CA GLY A 157 15.48 -4.83 10.74
C GLY A 157 14.23 -5.64 11.08
N CYS A 158 13.73 -6.42 10.12
CA CYS A 158 12.49 -7.19 10.30
C CYS A 158 12.63 -8.22 11.42
N ASN A 159 11.68 -8.20 12.36
CA ASN A 159 11.55 -9.10 13.48
C ASN A 159 10.07 -9.40 13.71
N ALA A 160 9.60 -10.56 13.23
CA ALA A 160 8.20 -10.99 13.34
C ALA A 160 7.71 -11.17 14.79
N SER A 161 8.63 -11.37 15.74
CA SER A 161 8.31 -11.45 17.17
C SER A 161 8.16 -10.08 17.83
N SER A 162 8.51 -9.00 17.13
CA SER A 162 8.39 -7.64 17.65
C SER A 162 6.97 -7.12 17.47
N SER A 163 6.29 -6.85 18.59
CA SER A 163 4.98 -6.20 18.58
C SER A 163 5.00 -4.80 17.95
N GLN A 164 6.17 -4.15 17.95
CA GLN A 164 6.38 -2.82 17.34
C GLN A 164 6.47 -2.84 15.80
N GLN A 165 6.49 -4.03 15.19
CA GLN A 165 6.56 -4.19 13.74
C GLN A 165 5.35 -4.93 13.16
N ARG A 166 4.39 -5.33 14.01
CA ARG A 166 3.19 -6.02 13.56
C ARG A 166 2.07 -5.05 13.32
N TRP A 167 1.75 -4.86 12.06
CA TRP A 167 0.73 -3.98 11.54
C TRP A 167 -0.39 -4.78 10.90
N THR A 168 -1.63 -4.35 11.11
CA THR A 168 -2.82 -4.89 10.48
C THR A 168 -3.53 -3.78 9.71
N GLY A 169 -3.86 -4.04 8.45
CA GLY A 169 -4.70 -3.15 7.64
C GLY A 169 -6.19 -3.40 7.89
N LEU A 170 -6.96 -2.35 8.18
CA LEU A 170 -8.38 -2.43 8.54
C LEU A 170 -9.17 -1.33 7.83
N GLY A 171 -9.71 -1.66 6.66
CA GLY A 171 -10.26 -0.66 5.76
C GLY A 171 -9.16 0.35 5.40
N GLU A 172 -9.37 1.61 5.78
CA GLU A 172 -8.40 2.69 5.57
C GLU A 172 -7.44 2.88 6.76
N LEU A 173 -7.52 2.08 7.82
CA LEU A 173 -6.59 2.20 8.95
C LEU A 173 -5.42 1.22 8.81
N ILE A 174 -4.24 1.61 9.29
CA ILE A 174 -3.11 0.71 9.50
C ILE A 174 -2.81 0.78 11.00
N SER A 175 -3.15 -0.26 11.74
CA SER A 175 -2.99 -0.32 13.20
C SER A 175 -1.85 -1.25 13.59
N LEU A 176 -1.24 -1.02 14.75
CA LEU A 176 -0.49 -2.09 15.42
C LEU A 176 -1.43 -3.26 15.69
N THR A 177 -0.89 -4.46 15.71
CA THR A 177 -1.65 -5.67 15.98
C THR A 177 -1.74 -5.88 17.49
N ALA A 178 -2.95 -6.11 18.00
CA ALA A 178 -3.17 -6.47 19.40
C ALA A 178 -2.72 -7.92 19.66
N TYR A 179 -2.41 -8.19 20.92
CA TYR A 179 -2.04 -9.50 21.45
C TYR A 179 -2.76 -9.73 22.77
#